data_AF-A0A9D8MLU7-F1
#
_entry.id   AF-A0A9D8MLU7-F1
#
_cell.length_a   1.000
_cell.length_b   1.000
_cell.length_c   1.000
_cell.angle_alpha   90.00
_cell.angle_beta   90.00
_cell.angle_gamma   90.00
#
_symmetry.space_group_name_H-M   'P 1'
#
loop_
_entity.id
_entity.type
_entity.pdbx_description
1 polymer ?
#
loop_
_entity_poly.entity_id
_entity_poly.type
_entity_poly.pdbx_seq_one_letter_code
_entity_poly.pdbx_strand_id
1 'polypeptide(L)'
;AAYNALCYTVVWDIPMPASRMGNHAFKSRGWTAVSPQNMHLDVFGVMYTPHLYKLGVYLNKDSLKRVAILMYRSCGQMMDPFGSQGEQLQHTNFAQHGNMSNIYKFRGGYAEGWTVFWITAHFLNAAADFMEIDPELLK
;
A
#
# COMPACT_ATOMS: atom_id res chain seq x y z
N ALA A 1 -0.02 5.70 15.89
CA ALA A 1 0.33 5.16 14.56
C ALA A 1 -0.81 4.32 13.97
N ALA A 2 -1.17 3.17 14.57
CA ALA A 2 -2.21 2.25 14.09
C ALA A 2 -3.53 2.90 13.65
N TYR A 3 -4.10 3.75 14.52
CA TYR A 3 -5.37 4.44 14.27
C TYR A 3 -5.28 5.34 13.03
N ASN A 4 -4.19 6.10 12.90
CA ASN A 4 -3.97 6.97 11.74
C ASN A 4 -3.83 6.15 10.46
N ALA A 5 -3.01 5.10 10.45
CA ALA A 5 -2.85 4.24 9.27
C ALA A 5 -4.19 3.66 8.80
N LEU A 6 -5.01 3.14 9.73
CA LEU A 6 -6.33 2.60 9.41
C LEU A 6 -7.31 3.64 8.88
N CYS A 7 -7.27 4.87 9.40
CA CYS A 7 -8.14 5.96 8.93
C CYS A 7 -7.82 6.37 7.49
N TYR A 8 -6.58 6.15 7.03
CA TYR A 8 -6.14 6.42 5.68
C TYR A 8 -5.93 5.16 4.83
N THR A 9 -6.56 4.05 5.20
CA THR A 9 -6.61 2.83 4.36
C THR A 9 -7.79 2.90 3.39
N VAL A 10 -7.52 2.68 2.11
CA VAL A 10 -8.56 2.60 1.08
C VAL A 10 -9.37 1.31 1.25
N VAL A 11 -10.70 1.41 1.33
CA VAL A 11 -11.59 0.26 1.64
C VAL A 11 -12.27 -0.37 0.42
N TRP A 12 -12.03 0.15 -0.79
CA TRP A 12 -12.55 -0.39 -2.05
C TRP A 12 -11.49 -0.39 -3.16
N ASP A 13 -11.75 -1.15 -4.24
CA ASP A 13 -10.89 -1.14 -5.42
C ASP A 13 -11.34 -0.02 -6.38
N ILE A 14 -10.43 0.92 -6.65
CA ILE A 14 -10.64 2.02 -7.57
C ILE A 14 -10.38 1.47 -8.99
N PRO A 15 -11.34 1.60 -9.92
CA PRO A 15 -11.13 1.16 -11.30
C PRO A 15 -9.99 1.93 -11.97
N MET A 16 -8.99 1.19 -12.46
CA MET A 16 -7.87 1.75 -13.23
C MET A 16 -8.24 1.86 -14.72
N PRO A 17 -7.91 2.97 -15.39
CA PRO A 17 -8.01 3.06 -16.85
C PRO A 17 -6.97 2.16 -17.52
N ALA A 18 -7.03 2.06 -18.86
CA ALA A 18 -5.94 1.47 -19.63
C ALA A 18 -4.65 2.28 -19.37
N SER A 19 -3.76 1.72 -18.57
CA SER A 19 -2.58 2.39 -18.04
C SER A 19 -1.59 1.36 -17.53
N ARG A 20 -0.42 1.82 -17.06
CA ARG A 20 0.56 0.93 -16.42
C ARG A 20 -0.05 0.20 -15.22
N MET A 21 -0.64 0.91 -14.26
CA MET A 21 -1.30 0.28 -13.11
C MET A 21 -2.46 -0.64 -13.53
N GLY A 22 -3.22 -0.28 -14.58
CA GLY A 22 -4.25 -1.13 -15.16
C GLY A 22 -3.70 -2.45 -15.71
N ASN A 23 -2.55 -2.41 -16.40
CA ASN A 23 -1.86 -3.59 -16.93
C ASN A 23 -1.36 -4.54 -15.83
N HIS A 24 -1.06 -4.00 -14.64
CA HIS A 24 -0.71 -4.77 -13.44
C HIS A 24 -1.93 -5.22 -12.62
N ALA A 25 -3.16 -4.96 -13.10
CA ALA A 25 -4.41 -5.29 -12.40
C ALA A 25 -4.48 -4.75 -10.96
N PHE A 26 -3.93 -3.55 -10.74
CA PHE A 26 -3.75 -2.95 -9.42
C PHE A 26 -5.04 -2.95 -8.58
N LYS A 27 -4.91 -3.33 -7.31
CA LYS A 27 -5.99 -3.38 -6.30
C LYS A 27 -5.74 -2.35 -5.21
N SER A 28 -6.56 -1.30 -5.16
CA SER A 28 -6.38 -0.24 -4.16
C SER A 28 -6.91 -0.61 -2.78
N ARG A 29 -7.79 -1.61 -2.63
CA ARG A 29 -8.29 -1.96 -1.29
C ARG A 29 -7.14 -2.43 -0.41
N GLY A 30 -7.04 -1.87 0.80
CA GLY A 30 -5.93 -2.11 1.72
C GLY A 30 -4.75 -1.16 1.55
N TRP A 31 -4.75 -0.33 0.50
CA TRP A 31 -3.71 0.67 0.29
C TRP A 31 -3.72 1.72 1.39
N THR A 32 -2.58 1.94 2.06
CA THR A 32 -2.41 2.97 3.09
C THR A 32 -1.89 4.25 2.45
N ALA A 33 -2.44 5.41 2.80
CA ALA A 33 -2.03 6.67 2.22
C ALA A 33 -1.60 7.70 3.28
N VAL A 34 -0.44 8.33 3.10
CA VAL A 34 -0.02 9.46 3.95
C VAL A 34 -0.61 10.77 3.43
N SER A 35 -0.87 10.82 2.12
CA SER A 35 -1.53 11.91 1.45
C SER A 35 -2.44 11.35 0.35
N PRO A 36 -3.76 11.25 0.58
CA PRO A 36 -4.71 10.86 -0.46
C PRO A 36 -4.67 11.81 -1.67
N GLN A 37 -4.38 13.09 -1.42
CA GLN A 37 -4.19 14.09 -2.46
C GLN A 37 -2.94 13.79 -3.30
N ASN A 38 -1.78 13.59 -2.66
CA ASN A 38 -0.54 13.37 -3.41
C ASN A 38 -0.34 11.90 -3.85
N MET A 39 -1.26 11.02 -3.44
CA MET A 39 -1.28 9.59 -3.80
C MET A 39 -0.01 8.85 -3.34
N HIS A 40 0.47 9.19 -2.14
CA HIS A 40 1.65 8.58 -1.52
C HIS A 40 1.29 7.40 -0.64
N LEU A 41 2.04 6.31 -0.78
CA LEU A 41 2.02 5.17 0.11
C LEU A 41 2.39 5.61 1.54
N ASP A 42 1.53 5.31 2.52
CA ASP A 42 1.96 5.34 3.92
C ASP A 42 2.68 4.03 4.27
N VAL A 43 3.99 4.04 4.11
CA VAL A 43 4.86 2.89 4.41
C VAL A 43 4.90 2.57 5.91
N PHE A 44 4.64 3.53 6.80
CA PHE A 44 4.49 3.22 8.24
C PHE A 44 3.24 2.38 8.50
N GLY A 45 2.19 2.59 7.71
CA GLY A 45 1.02 1.71 7.70
C GLY A 45 1.39 0.25 7.41
N VAL A 46 2.33 0.01 6.49
CA VAL A 46 2.84 -1.33 6.16
C VAL A 46 3.66 -1.91 7.30
N MET A 47 4.61 -1.15 7.84
CA MET A 47 5.45 -1.55 8.97
C MET A 47 4.60 -2.00 10.17
N TYR A 48 3.44 -1.37 10.38
CA TYR A 48 2.57 -1.68 11.52
C TYR A 48 1.70 -2.94 11.32
N THR A 49 1.59 -3.47 10.10
CA THR A 49 0.68 -4.60 9.81
C THR A 49 0.88 -5.85 10.68
N PRO A 50 2.11 -6.28 11.04
CA PRO A 50 2.30 -7.44 11.92
C PRO A 50 1.77 -7.17 13.34
N HIS A 51 1.92 -5.95 13.83
CA HIS A 51 1.37 -5.55 15.14
C HIS A 51 -0.15 -5.52 15.13
N LEU A 52 -0.76 -5.06 14.04
CA LEU A 52 -2.21 -5.12 13.85
C LEU A 52 -2.72 -6.56 13.82
N TYR A 53 -1.95 -7.47 13.20
CA TYR A 53 -2.26 -8.90 13.22
C TYR A 53 -2.18 -9.48 14.63
N LYS A 54 -1.08 -9.21 15.37
CA LYS A 54 -0.92 -9.61 16.79
C LYS A 54 -2.08 -9.08 17.66
N LEU A 55 -2.52 -7.85 17.45
CA LEU A 55 -3.70 -7.30 18.12
C LEU A 55 -4.97 -8.10 17.79
N GLY A 56 -5.15 -8.50 16.53
CA GLY A 56 -6.24 -9.38 16.11
C GLY A 56 -6.21 -10.75 16.78
N VAL A 57 -5.03 -11.29 17.08
CA VAL A 57 -4.88 -12.52 17.89
C VAL A 57 -5.32 -12.26 19.33
N TYR A 58 -4.76 -11.24 19.99
CA TYR A 58 -5.05 -10.94 21.40
C TYR A 58 -6.52 -10.61 21.66
N LEU A 59 -7.17 -9.94 20.71
CA LEU A 59 -8.59 -9.57 20.82
C LEU A 59 -9.55 -10.62 20.25
N ASN A 60 -9.03 -11.73 19.72
CA ASN A 60 -9.80 -12.72 18.97
C ASN A 60 -10.68 -12.09 17.87
N LYS A 61 -10.09 -11.19 17.06
CA LYS A 61 -10.77 -10.47 15.97
C LYS A 61 -10.17 -10.80 14.61
N ASP A 62 -10.85 -11.67 13.87
CA ASP A 62 -10.47 -12.06 12.50
C ASP A 62 -10.45 -10.91 11.50
N SER A 63 -11.30 -9.89 11.70
CA SER A 63 -11.28 -8.69 10.85
C SER A 63 -9.94 -7.95 10.91
N LEU A 64 -9.31 -7.86 12.09
CA LEU A 64 -8.01 -7.22 12.26
C LEU A 64 -6.88 -8.04 11.62
N LYS A 65 -6.94 -9.37 11.76
CA LYS A 65 -6.01 -10.29 11.10
C LYS A 65 -6.08 -10.16 9.57
N ARG A 66 -7.31 -10.17 9.02
CA ARG A 66 -7.53 -10.04 7.56
C ARG A 66 -7.09 -8.69 7.01
N VAL A 67 -7.43 -7.58 7.69
CA VAL A 67 -7.03 -6.25 7.19
C VAL A 67 -5.53 -6.04 7.26
N ALA A 68 -4.84 -6.59 8.28
CA ALA A 68 -3.38 -6.55 8.37
C ALA A 68 -2.70 -7.21 7.17
N ILE A 69 -3.12 -8.44 6.82
CA ILE A 69 -2.59 -9.17 5.65
C ILE A 69 -2.92 -8.41 4.36
N LEU A 70 -4.15 -7.91 4.25
CA LEU A 70 -4.58 -7.17 3.06
C LEU A 70 -3.76 -5.89 2.87
N MET A 71 -3.52 -5.12 3.93
CA MET A 71 -2.70 -3.91 3.87
C MET A 71 -1.28 -4.22 3.39
N TYR A 72 -0.64 -5.24 3.97
CA TYR A 72 0.72 -5.65 3.59
C TYR A 72 0.79 -6.04 2.10
N ARG A 73 -0.11 -6.93 1.65
CA ARG A 73 -0.14 -7.41 0.26
C ARG A 73 -0.45 -6.30 -0.73
N SER A 74 -1.48 -5.50 -0.46
CA SER A 74 -1.90 -4.43 -1.37
C SER A 74 -0.85 -3.34 -1.51
N CYS A 75 -0.17 -2.97 -0.42
CA CYS A 75 0.86 -1.94 -0.49
C CYS A 75 2.14 -2.42 -1.20
N GLY A 76 2.41 -3.72 -1.22
CA GLY A 76 3.61 -4.30 -1.85
C GLY A 76 3.41 -4.83 -3.27
N GLN A 77 2.18 -4.78 -3.80
CA GLN A 77 1.84 -5.48 -5.06
C GLN A 77 2.58 -4.99 -6.31
N MET A 78 3.14 -3.77 -6.26
CA MET A 78 3.90 -3.17 -7.37
C MET A 78 5.42 -3.30 -7.19
N MET A 79 5.86 -3.95 -6.11
CA MET A 79 7.27 -4.19 -5.86
C MET A 79 7.85 -5.14 -6.90
N ASP A 80 8.96 -4.72 -7.51
CA ASP A 80 9.68 -5.54 -8.48
C ASP A 80 10.42 -6.71 -7.80
N PRO A 81 10.92 -7.70 -8.56
CA PRO A 81 11.66 -8.82 -7.99
C PRO A 81 12.95 -8.46 -7.24
N PHE A 82 13.47 -7.25 -7.44
CA PHE A 82 14.65 -6.73 -6.73
C PHE A 82 14.25 -5.97 -5.45
N GLY A 83 12.96 -5.92 -5.11
CA GLY A 83 12.43 -5.25 -3.94
C GLY A 83 12.16 -3.76 -4.16
N SER A 84 12.29 -3.25 -5.38
CA SER A 84 12.10 -1.83 -5.65
C SER A 84 10.64 -1.49 -5.88
N GLN A 85 10.19 -0.41 -5.25
CA GLN A 85 8.97 0.27 -5.61
C GLN A 85 9.11 1.76 -5.30
N GLY A 86 8.21 2.55 -5.86
CA GLY A 86 8.13 3.98 -5.57
C GLY A 86 6.92 4.30 -4.72
N GLU A 87 6.95 5.45 -4.06
CA GLU A 87 5.95 5.86 -3.09
C GLU A 87 4.64 6.34 -3.74
N GLN A 88 4.71 6.88 -4.95
CA GLN A 88 3.60 7.61 -5.57
C GLN A 88 2.89 6.78 -6.63
N LEU A 89 1.74 6.22 -6.27
CA LEU A 89 0.89 5.42 -7.16
C LEU A 89 -0.38 6.19 -7.47
N GLN A 90 -0.55 6.58 -8.73
CA GLN A 90 -1.56 7.57 -9.10
C GLN A 90 -2.93 6.93 -9.29
N HIS A 91 -3.62 6.57 -8.20
CA HIS A 91 -4.93 5.92 -8.26
C HIS A 91 -6.13 6.89 -8.30
N THR A 92 -5.92 8.20 -8.31
CA THR A 92 -6.97 9.24 -8.47
C THR A 92 -6.67 10.16 -9.66
N ASN A 93 -7.60 11.05 -10.02
CA ASN A 93 -7.38 12.08 -11.06
C ASN A 93 -6.78 13.39 -10.48
N PHE A 94 -6.28 13.38 -9.24
CA PHE A 94 -5.78 14.58 -8.60
C PHE A 94 -4.39 14.97 -9.12
N ALA A 95 -4.18 16.26 -9.32
CA ALA A 95 -2.92 16.84 -9.78
C ALA A 95 -2.57 18.07 -8.95
N GLN A 96 -1.33 18.18 -8.48
CA GLN A 96 -0.83 19.35 -7.76
C GLN A 96 -0.01 20.29 -8.65
N HIS A 97 0.55 19.78 -9.74
CA HIS A 97 1.35 20.55 -10.68
C HIS A 97 1.31 19.94 -12.09
N GLY A 98 1.82 20.69 -13.08
CA GLY A 98 1.86 20.26 -14.48
C GLY A 98 0.65 20.71 -15.30
N ASN A 99 0.51 20.15 -16.51
CA ASN A 99 -0.58 20.50 -17.42
C ASN A 99 -1.90 19.84 -16.98
N MET A 100 -2.77 20.62 -16.34
CA MET A 100 -4.06 20.18 -15.81
C MET A 100 -5.23 20.26 -16.82
N SER A 101 -4.96 20.51 -18.11
CA SER A 101 -6.01 20.56 -19.14
C SER A 101 -6.78 19.25 -19.32
N ASN A 102 -6.22 18.12 -18.88
CA ASN A 102 -6.89 16.82 -18.91
C ASN A 102 -6.54 15.99 -17.66
N ILE A 103 -7.40 16.08 -16.64
CA ILE A 103 -7.22 15.41 -15.34
C ILE A 103 -7.24 13.87 -15.44
N TYR A 104 -7.84 13.29 -16.49
CA TYR A 104 -7.90 11.84 -16.67
C TYR A 104 -6.54 11.20 -16.96
N LYS A 105 -5.55 12.02 -17.37
CA LYS A 105 -4.16 11.57 -17.57
C LYS A 105 -3.39 11.36 -16.27
N PHE A 106 -3.91 11.85 -15.14
CA PHE A 106 -3.24 11.76 -13.84
C PHE A 106 -3.59 10.50 -13.06
N ARG A 107 -4.37 9.58 -13.65
CA ARG A 107 -4.72 8.30 -13.04
C ARG A 107 -4.11 7.14 -13.81
N GLY A 108 -3.56 6.18 -13.07
CA GLY A 108 -3.05 4.92 -13.57
C GLY A 108 -1.54 4.92 -13.87
N GLY A 109 -0.84 6.02 -13.60
CA GLY A 109 0.62 6.12 -13.61
C GLY A 109 1.24 5.86 -12.24
N TYR A 110 2.56 5.74 -12.18
CA TYR A 110 3.28 5.46 -10.93
C TYR A 110 4.75 5.89 -11.10
N ALA A 111 5.31 6.55 -10.08
CA ALA A 111 6.69 7.06 -10.10
C ALA A 111 7.63 6.13 -9.32
N GLU A 112 8.49 5.39 -10.03
CA GLU A 112 9.24 4.25 -9.47
C GLU A 112 10.52 4.62 -8.73
N GLY A 113 11.16 5.71 -9.13
CA GLY A 113 12.52 6.03 -8.66
C GLY A 113 12.58 6.74 -7.31
N TRP A 114 11.43 7.10 -6.71
CA TRP A 114 11.43 7.92 -5.51
C TRP A 114 11.44 7.06 -4.26
N THR A 115 12.50 7.25 -3.46
CA THR A 115 12.63 6.73 -2.10
C THR A 115 12.65 5.18 -1.97
N VAL A 116 13.17 4.49 -2.99
CA VAL A 116 13.16 3.03 -3.07
C VAL A 116 13.69 2.33 -1.80
N PHE A 117 14.85 2.76 -1.28
CA PHE A 117 15.53 2.08 -0.16
C PHE A 117 14.67 1.98 1.13
N TRP A 118 14.09 3.09 1.60
CA TRP A 118 13.33 3.05 2.85
C TRP A 118 12.06 2.23 2.69
N ILE A 119 11.40 2.28 1.52
CA ILE A 119 10.21 1.47 1.28
C ILE A 119 10.57 -0.02 1.39
N THR A 120 11.58 -0.46 0.65
CA THR A 120 12.04 -1.86 0.71
C THR A 120 12.38 -2.28 2.14
N ALA A 121 13.11 -1.46 2.90
CA ALA A 121 13.48 -1.76 4.27
C ALA A 121 12.27 -1.98 5.20
N HIS A 122 11.23 -1.16 5.08
CA HIS A 122 10.03 -1.28 5.92
C HIS A 122 9.20 -2.52 5.56
N PHE A 123 9.13 -2.88 4.27
CA PHE A 123 8.50 -4.12 3.85
C PHE A 123 9.25 -5.35 4.37
N LEU A 124 10.58 -5.36 4.27
CA LEU A 124 11.40 -6.45 4.81
C LEU A 124 11.25 -6.61 6.32
N ASN A 125 11.21 -5.50 7.06
CA ASN A 125 10.95 -5.53 8.51
C ASN A 125 9.57 -6.11 8.83
N ALA A 126 8.53 -5.64 8.15
CA ALA A 126 7.18 -6.19 8.35
C ALA A 126 7.10 -7.67 7.98
N ALA A 127 7.79 -8.09 6.91
CA ALA A 127 7.86 -9.49 6.50
C ALA A 127 8.51 -10.36 7.58
N ALA A 128 9.64 -9.91 8.14
CA ALA A 128 10.35 -10.60 9.21
C ALA A 128 9.45 -10.76 10.45
N ASP A 129 8.77 -9.70 10.86
CA ASP A 129 7.83 -9.74 11.99
C ASP A 129 6.65 -10.70 11.75
N PHE A 130 6.14 -10.79 10.51
CA PHE A 130 5.12 -11.78 10.17
C PHE A 130 5.66 -13.21 10.22
N MET A 131 6.89 -13.43 9.74
CA MET A 131 7.55 -14.75 9.80
C MET A 131 7.77 -15.22 11.23
N GLU A 132 8.04 -14.30 12.17
CA GLU A 132 8.12 -14.62 13.60
C GLU A 132 6.78 -15.04 14.21
N ILE A 133 5.66 -14.53 13.69
CA ILE A 133 4.32 -14.93 14.13
C ILE A 133 3.98 -16.32 13.60
N ASP A 134 4.05 -16.47 12.28
CA ASP A 134 3.80 -17.71 11.56
C ASP A 134 4.34 -17.58 10.12
N PRO A 135 5.32 -18.40 9.71
CA PRO A 135 5.91 -18.38 8.37
C PRO A 135 4.94 -18.59 7.21
N GLU A 136 3.74 -19.13 7.45
CA GLU A 136 2.75 -19.40 6.41
C GLU A 136 1.84 -18.18 6.13
N LEU A 137 1.86 -17.13 6.95
CA LEU A 137 0.89 -16.02 6.85
C LEU A 137 0.95 -15.21 5.57
N LEU A 138 2.13 -15.11 4.95
CA LEU A 138 2.34 -14.28 3.78
C LEU A 138 2.35 -15.06 2.46
N LYS A 139 2.35 -16.39 2.50
CA LYS A 139 2.28 -17.26 1.30
C LYS A 139 0.90 -17.22 0.64
#